data_AF-A0A1I2Z672-F1
#
_entry.id   AF-A0A1I2Z672-F1
#
_cell.length_a   1.000
_cell.length_b   1.000
_cell.length_c   1.000
_cell.angle_alpha   90.00
_cell.angle_beta   90.00
_cell.angle_gamma   90.00
#
_symmetry.space_group_name_H-M   'P 1'
#
loop_
_entity.id
_entity.type
_entity.pdbx_description
1 polymer ?
#
loop_
_entity_poly.entity_id
_entity_poly.type
_entity_poly.pdbx_seq_one_letter_code
_entity_poly.pdbx_strand_id
1 'polypeptide(L)' 'MAHSPEHVEEFVCEDCQVIHAGTPVQSSSGGHAFEPPESCGVCGGSEMVPTENWVHQQE' A
#
# COMPACT_ATOMS: atom_id res chain seq x y z
N MET A 1 20.90 -16.89 -10.98
CA MET A 1 19.44 -16.76 -10.87
C MET A 1 19.14 -16.24 -9.47
N ALA A 2 18.76 -14.97 -9.34
CA ALA A 2 18.32 -14.42 -8.06
C ALA A 2 16.79 -14.54 -8.05
N HIS A 3 16.25 -15.33 -7.13
CA HIS A 3 14.82 -15.25 -6.84
C HIS A 3 14.61 -13.92 -6.12
N SER A 4 14.05 -12.93 -6.82
CA SER A 4 13.52 -11.76 -6.13
C SER A 4 12.28 -12.23 -5.36
N PRO A 5 12.20 -12.02 -4.04
CA PRO A 5 10.99 -12.29 -3.31
C PRO A 5 9.82 -11.49 -3.90
N GLU A 6 8.60 -12.01 -3.78
CA GLU A 6 7.42 -11.16 -3.97
C GLU A 6 7.46 -10.03 -2.94
N HIS A 7 7.27 -8.81 -3.42
CA HIS A 7 7.15 -7.62 -2.59
C HIS A 7 5.69 -7.41 -2.21
N VAL A 8 5.45 -6.97 -0.98
CA VAL A 8 4.13 -6.46 -0.59
C VAL A 8 3.89 -5.14 -1.29
N GLU A 9 2.63 -4.85 -1.63
CA GLU A 9 2.26 -3.49 -2.02
C GLU A 9 2.34 -2.57 -0.78
N GLU A 10 2.75 -1.33 -1.03
CA GLU A 10 2.96 -0.32 0.00
C GLU A 10 2.02 0.87 -0.23
N PHE A 11 1.52 1.44 0.86
CA PHE A 11 0.57 2.54 0.85
C PHE A 11 1.08 3.70 1.70
N VAL A 12 1.00 4.92 1.18
CA VAL A 12 1.37 6.17 1.84
C VAL A 12 0.13 6.80 2.44
N CYS A 13 0.17 7.14 3.72
CA CYS A 13 -0.85 7.99 4.35
C CYS A 13 -0.73 9.42 3.82
N GLU A 14 -1.79 9.98 3.26
CA GLU A 14 -1.73 11.34 2.68
C GLU A 14 -1.49 12.43 3.73
N ASP A 15 -2.01 12.23 4.95
CA ASP A 15 -1.92 13.21 6.04
C ASP A 15 -0.50 13.33 6.63
N CYS A 16 0.21 12.21 6.78
CA CYS A 16 1.48 12.17 7.52
C CYS A 16 2.63 11.46 6.81
N GLN A 17 2.41 10.94 5.60
CA GLN A 17 3.40 10.35 4.71
C GLN A 17 4.10 9.08 5.25
N VAL A 18 3.56 8.46 6.29
CA VAL A 18 4.02 7.15 6.77
C VAL A 18 3.62 6.07 5.78
N ILE A 19 4.53 5.14 5.52
CA ILE A 19 4.32 3.99 4.63
C ILE A 19 3.80 2.79 5.43
N HIS A 20 2.75 2.15 4.92
CA HIS A 20 2.14 0.94 5.45
C HIS A 20 2.25 -0.20 4.44
N ALA A 21 2.51 -1.41 4.92
CA ALA A 21 2.37 -2.61 4.10
C ALA A 21 0.89 -2.93 3.88
N GLY A 22 0.55 -3.34 2.67
CA GLY A 22 -0.79 -3.80 2.30
C GLY A 22 -1.16 -5.12 2.96
N THR A 23 -2.45 -5.33 3.18
CA THR A 23 -3.00 -6.60 3.67
C THR A 23 -3.31 -7.50 2.46
N PRO A 24 -2.71 -8.70 2.36
CA PRO A 24 -2.97 -9.60 1.24
C PRO A 24 -4.42 -10.11 1.30
N VAL A 25 -5.13 -9.96 0.20
CA VAL A 25 -6.48 -10.48 0.01
C VAL A 25 -6.50 -11.51 -1.11
N GLN A 26 -7.41 -12.49 -0.99
CA GLN A 26 -7.57 -13.52 -2.00
C GLN A 26 -8.19 -12.90 -3.26
N SER A 27 -7.40 -12.78 -4.32
CA SER A 27 -7.96 -12.44 -5.64
C SER A 27 -8.47 -13.72 -6.32
N SER A 28 -9.66 -13.63 -6.91
CA SER A 28 -10.26 -14.72 -7.69
C SER A 28 -9.55 -14.96 -9.04
N SER A 29 -8.63 -14.07 -9.44
CA SER A 29 -7.85 -14.11 -10.68
C SER A 29 -6.48 -14.77 -10.55
N GLY A 30 -6.12 -15.32 -9.38
CA GLY A 30 -4.88 -16.08 -9.19
C GLY A 30 -3.63 -15.22 -8.92
N GLY A 31 -3.79 -13.92 -8.66
CA GLY A 31 -2.75 -13.04 -8.15
C GLY A 31 -2.87 -12.74 -6.65
N HIS A 32 -1.85 -12.12 -6.06
CA HIS A 32 -1.94 -11.49 -4.75
C HIS A 32 -2.44 -10.06 -4.96
N ALA A 33 -3.61 -9.73 -4.43
CA ALA A 33 -4.07 -8.35 -4.35
C ALA A 33 -3.84 -7.86 -2.91
N PHE A 34 -3.65 -6.56 -2.75
CA PHE A 34 -3.43 -5.96 -1.44
C PHE A 34 -4.42 -4.83 -1.22
N GLU A 35 -4.92 -4.73 0.01
CA GLU A 35 -5.75 -3.62 0.44
C GLU A 35 -4.98 -2.74 1.43
N PRO A 36 -5.16 -1.41 1.39
CA PRO A 36 -4.60 -0.52 2.42
C PRO A 36 -5.20 -0.81 3.79
N PRO A 37 -4.53 -0.43 4.89
CA PRO A 37 -5.16 -0.45 6.20
C PRO A 37 -6.34 0.52 6.27
N GLU A 38 -7.36 0.21 7.08
CA GLU A 38 -8.54 1.07 7.29
C GLU A 38 -8.18 2.47 7.83
N SER A 39 -7.06 2.58 8.57
CA SER A 39 -6.55 3.84 9.08
C SER A 39 -5.04 3.80 9.33
N CYS A 40 -4.42 4.98 9.35
CA CYS A 40 -3.03 5.16 9.71
C CYS A 40 -2.85 4.90 11.20
N GLY A 41 -2.03 3.91 11.55
CA GLY A 41 -1.67 3.63 12.93
C GLY A 41 -0.88 4.74 13.63
N VAL A 42 -0.43 5.78 12.90
CA VAL A 42 0.35 6.90 13.44
C VAL A 42 -0.52 8.14 13.66
N CYS A 43 -1.20 8.64 12.62
CA CYS A 43 -2.00 9.88 12.72
C CYS A 43 -3.51 9.64 12.80
N GLY A 44 -4.00 8.43 12.52
CA GLY A 44 -5.43 8.11 12.46
C GLY A 44 -6.12 8.48 11.14
N GLY A 45 -5.40 9.04 10.16
CA GLY A 45 -5.93 9.35 8.84
C GLY A 45 -6.40 8.11 8.07
N SER A 46 -7.43 8.24 7.24
CA SER A 46 -8.01 7.11 6.49
C SER A 46 -7.60 7.08 5.01
N GLU A 47 -6.97 8.14 4.52
CA GLU A 47 -6.56 8.25 3.12
C GLU A 47 -5.18 7.63 2.92
N MET A 48 -5.17 6.53 2.16
CA MET A 48 -4.01 5.68 1.88
C MET A 48 -3.88 5.51 0.38
N VAL A 49 -2.73 5.87 -0.17
CA VAL A 49 -2.47 5.82 -1.61
C VAL A 49 -1.32 4.86 -1.90
N PRO A 50 -1.42 3.97 -2.91
CA PRO A 50 -0.29 3.15 -3.33
C PRO A 50 0.97 4.00 -3.58
N THR A 51 2.15 3.54 -3.14
CA THR A 51 3.40 4.27 -3.32
C THR A 51 3.71 4.60 -4.79
N GLU A 52 3.30 3.73 -5.71
CA GLU A 52 3.38 3.96 -7.17
C GLU A 52 2.56 5.17 -7.64
N ASN A 53 1.46 5.47 -6.96
CA ASN A 53 0.57 6.60 -7.25
C ASN A 53 0.90 7.86 -6.43
N TRP A 54 1.66 7.74 -5.34
CA TRP A 54 2.00 8.87 -4.47
C TRP A 54 2.71 10.01 -5.20
N VAL A 55 3.59 9.69 -6.15
CA VAL A 55 4.33 10.70 -6.94
C VAL A 55 3.42 11.51 -7.87
N HIS A 56 2.24 10.96 -8.21
CA HIS A 56 1.23 11.59 -9.04
C HIS A 56 0.22 12.43 -8.23
N GLN A 57 0.31 12.45 -6.90
CA GLN A 57 -0.53 13.30 -6.05
C GLN A 57 0.05 14.71 -5.82
N GLN A 58 1.26 14.99 -6.33
CA GLN A 58 1.98 16.25 -6.11
C GLN A 58 2.02 17.15 -7.36
N GLU A 59 1.21 16.83 -8.37
CA GLU A 59 1.05 17.59 -9.63
C GLU A 59 -0.10 18.62 -9.59
#